data_AF-A0A0F9DGX3-F1
#
_entry.id   AF-A0A0F9DGX3-F1
#
_cell.length_a   1.000
_cell.length_b   1.000
_cell.length_c   1.000
_cell.angle_alpha   90.00
_cell.angle_beta   90.00
_cell.angle_gamma   90.00
#
_symmetry.space_group_name_H-M   'P 1'
#
loop_
_entity.id
_entity.type
_entity.pdbx_description
1 polymer ?
#
loop_
_entity_poly.entity_id
_entity_poly.type
_entity_poly.pdbx_seq_one_letter_code
_entity_poly.pdbx_strand_id
1 'polypeptide(L)'
;MKHFNGRPVIHHSAIFSNTRATAEELAKFAKEQAKRVNNAKGPIEWFIPIKGFCSYTVKGEKFYDPEADKVYVDTLKKELRKDIPVHVLDKDINDPEFAMKAAERLIEIIKK
;
A
#
# COMPACT_ATOMS: atom_id res chain seq x y z
N MET A 1 -23.82 -2.11 11.00
CA MET A 1 -22.85 -2.30 9.89
C MET A 1 -23.38 -1.77 8.53
N LYS A 2 -24.14 -0.66 8.48
CA LYS A 2 -24.72 -0.18 7.20
C LYS A 2 -23.68 0.36 6.20
N HIS A 3 -22.50 0.77 6.66
CA HIS A 3 -21.48 1.44 5.82
C HIS A 3 -20.63 0.50 4.95
N PHE A 4 -20.75 -0.82 5.13
CA PHE A 4 -19.95 -1.79 4.38
C PHE A 4 -20.78 -2.75 3.50
N ASN A 5 -22.09 -2.51 3.40
CA ASN A 5 -22.98 -3.35 2.61
C ASN A 5 -22.57 -3.38 1.13
N GLY A 6 -22.61 -4.56 0.53
CA GLY A 6 -22.24 -4.78 -0.87
C GLY A 6 -20.73 -4.81 -1.15
N ARG A 7 -19.88 -4.57 -0.15
CA ARG A 7 -18.42 -4.65 -0.32
C ARG A 7 -17.94 -6.10 -0.21
N PRO A 8 -16.84 -6.47 -0.90
CA PRO A 8 -16.19 -7.74 -0.67
C PRO A 8 -15.80 -7.92 0.81
N VAL A 9 -16.15 -9.07 1.38
CA VAL A 9 -15.84 -9.44 2.78
C VAL A 9 -15.10 -10.78 2.84
N ILE A 10 -14.03 -10.84 3.62
CA ILE A 10 -13.34 -12.09 3.99
C ILE A 10 -13.63 -12.37 5.46
N HIS A 11 -14.22 -13.54 5.75
CA HIS A 11 -14.40 -14.02 7.12
C HIS A 11 -13.10 -14.65 7.59
N HIS A 12 -12.29 -13.89 8.31
CA HIS A 12 -10.97 -14.35 8.73
C HIS A 12 -11.05 -15.29 9.93
N SER A 13 -11.96 -15.01 10.87
CA SER A 13 -12.21 -15.86 12.03
C SER A 13 -13.65 -15.71 12.51
N ALA A 14 -14.03 -16.47 13.54
CA ALA A 14 -15.34 -16.36 14.18
C ALA A 14 -15.59 -14.97 14.81
N ILE A 15 -14.55 -14.19 15.10
CA ILE A 15 -14.65 -12.93 15.84
C ILE A 15 -14.42 -11.67 14.99
N PHE A 16 -13.86 -11.78 13.78
CA PHE A 16 -13.72 -10.63 12.88
C PHE A 16 -13.71 -10.99 11.40
N SER A 17 -14.07 -10.00 10.59
CA SER A 17 -14.06 -10.07 9.14
C SER A 17 -13.38 -8.83 8.57
N ASN A 18 -12.68 -9.02 7.45
CA ASN A 18 -12.05 -7.94 6.70
C ASN A 18 -13.00 -7.46 5.61
N THR A 19 -12.96 -6.19 5.26
CA THR A 19 -13.70 -5.62 4.13
C THR A 19 -12.75 -4.87 3.21
N ARG A 20 -12.95 -4.98 1.88
CA ARG A 20 -12.08 -4.34 0.90
C ARG A 20 -12.29 -2.83 0.91
N ALA A 21 -11.23 -2.07 1.18
CA ALA A 21 -11.16 -0.60 1.00
C ALA A 21 -11.63 -0.17 -0.40
N THR A 22 -12.41 0.91 -0.49
CA THR A 22 -12.81 1.49 -1.78
C THR A 22 -11.70 2.35 -2.37
N ALA A 23 -11.75 2.64 -3.67
CA ALA A 23 -10.81 3.57 -4.31
C ALA A 23 -10.79 4.95 -3.64
N GLU A 24 -11.94 5.46 -3.19
CA GLU A 24 -12.03 6.74 -2.47
C GLU A 24 -11.34 6.69 -1.11
N GLU A 25 -11.54 5.60 -0.35
CA GLU A 25 -10.87 5.39 0.94
C GLU A 25 -9.37 5.23 0.76
N LEU A 26 -8.93 4.50 -0.28
CA LEU A 26 -7.53 4.37 -0.63
C LEU A 26 -6.89 5.70 -1.02
N ALA A 27 -7.58 6.56 -1.78
CA ALA A 27 -7.10 7.91 -2.07
C ALA A 27 -6.97 8.77 -0.80
N LYS A 28 -7.94 8.70 0.12
CA LYS A 28 -7.86 9.39 1.43
C LYS A 28 -6.67 8.87 2.25
N PHE A 29 -6.46 7.56 2.26
CA PHE A 29 -5.35 6.92 2.96
C PHE A 29 -3.99 7.31 2.38
N ALA A 30 -3.86 7.39 1.04
CA ALA A 30 -2.66 7.87 0.37
C ALA A 30 -2.34 9.33 0.73
N LYS A 31 -3.35 10.21 0.71
CA LYS A 31 -3.20 11.63 1.08
C LYS A 31 -2.71 11.79 2.52
N GLU A 32 -3.31 11.07 3.46
CA GLU A 32 -2.92 11.17 4.86
C GLU A 32 -1.50 10.64 5.12
N GLN A 33 -1.10 9.55 4.46
CA GLN A 33 0.27 9.05 4.53
C GLN A 33 1.27 10.05 3.95
N ALA A 34 1.02 10.57 2.75
CA ALA A 34 1.89 11.57 2.13
C ALA A 34 2.03 12.82 3.01
N LYS A 35 0.93 13.32 3.57
CA LYS A 35 0.93 14.45 4.51
C LYS A 35 1.87 14.23 5.70
N ARG A 36 1.83 13.05 6.32
CA ARG A 36 2.71 12.72 7.47
C ARG A 36 4.17 12.63 7.05
N VAL A 37 4.43 11.91 5.97
CA VAL A 37 5.78 11.60 5.48
C VAL A 37 6.49 12.86 4.97
N ASN A 38 5.77 13.77 4.34
CA ASN A 38 6.34 15.04 3.86
C ASN A 38 6.94 15.91 5.00
N ASN A 39 6.54 15.68 6.26
CA ASN A 39 7.07 16.41 7.41
C ASN A 39 8.29 15.75 8.05
N ALA A 40 8.68 14.55 7.62
CA ALA A 40 9.86 13.89 8.17
C ALA A 40 11.15 14.58 7.70
N LYS A 41 12.13 14.62 8.62
CA LYS A 41 13.41 15.33 8.46
C LYS A 41 14.57 14.42 8.08
N GLY A 42 14.42 13.11 8.33
CA GLY A 42 15.41 12.11 7.96
C GLY A 42 15.26 11.65 6.50
N PRO A 43 16.17 10.78 6.04
CA PRO A 43 16.03 10.12 4.74
C PRO A 43 14.77 9.24 4.71
N ILE A 44 14.06 9.27 3.58
CA ILE A 44 12.79 8.56 3.39
C ILE A 44 12.81 7.94 2.01
N GLU A 45 12.33 6.71 1.90
CA GLU A 45 11.99 6.06 0.63
C GLU A 45 10.65 5.33 0.78
N TRP A 46 9.85 5.30 -0.28
CA TRP A 46 8.55 4.65 -0.28
C TRP A 46 8.53 3.45 -1.22
N PHE A 47 8.00 2.32 -0.78
CA PHE A 47 7.91 1.08 -1.56
C PHE A 47 6.45 0.68 -1.81
N ILE A 48 6.16 0.25 -3.04
CA ILE A 48 4.80 -0.09 -3.48
C ILE A 48 4.80 -1.44 -4.20
N PRO A 49 4.12 -2.47 -3.65
CA PRO A 49 3.94 -3.77 -4.29
C PRO A 49 2.71 -3.78 -5.19
N ILE A 50 2.87 -3.60 -6.51
CA ILE A 50 1.71 -3.45 -7.41
C ILE A 50 0.96 -4.75 -7.74
N LYS A 51 1.48 -5.93 -7.35
CA LYS A 51 0.73 -7.20 -7.49
C LYS A 51 -0.11 -7.56 -6.26
N GLY A 52 -0.06 -6.75 -5.20
CA GLY A 52 -0.93 -6.90 -4.03
C GLY A 52 -0.32 -6.31 -2.76
N PHE A 53 -1.11 -5.50 -2.06
CA PHE A 53 -0.78 -4.92 -0.76
C PHE A 53 -0.95 -5.87 0.44
N CYS A 54 -1.63 -7.00 0.24
CA CYS A 54 -1.75 -8.09 1.21
C CYS A 54 -2.11 -9.39 0.49
N SER A 55 -2.17 -10.50 1.22
CA SER A 55 -2.50 -11.80 0.65
C SER A 55 -3.89 -11.87 0.00
N TYR A 56 -4.85 -11.02 0.39
CA TYR A 56 -6.20 -11.01 -0.19
C TYR A 56 -6.32 -10.12 -1.44
N THR A 57 -5.33 -9.29 -1.74
CA THR A 57 -5.36 -8.33 -2.86
C THR A 57 -4.50 -8.77 -4.04
N VAL A 58 -4.07 -10.03 -4.08
CA VAL A 58 -3.36 -10.62 -5.22
C VAL A 58 -4.33 -11.17 -6.27
N LYS A 59 -3.88 -11.34 -7.51
CA LYS A 59 -4.72 -11.83 -8.61
C LYS A 59 -5.39 -13.17 -8.26
N GLY A 60 -6.70 -13.23 -8.43
CA GLY A 60 -7.51 -14.42 -8.12
C GLY A 60 -8.17 -14.38 -6.74
N GLU A 61 -7.74 -13.48 -5.86
CA GLU A 61 -8.30 -13.32 -4.53
C GLU A 61 -9.46 -12.32 -4.48
N LYS A 62 -10.28 -12.42 -3.43
CA LYS A 62 -11.54 -11.66 -3.31
C LYS A 62 -11.36 -10.15 -3.25
N PHE A 63 -10.21 -9.66 -2.78
CA PHE A 63 -9.94 -8.21 -2.69
C PHE A 63 -9.08 -7.71 -3.85
N TYR A 64 -8.81 -8.54 -4.87
CA TYR A 64 -8.09 -8.11 -6.06
C TYR A 64 -8.86 -7.02 -6.80
N ASP A 65 -8.30 -5.81 -6.82
CA ASP A 65 -8.87 -4.66 -7.52
C ASP A 65 -7.71 -3.74 -7.94
N PRO A 66 -7.09 -4.01 -9.12
CA PRO A 66 -5.93 -3.26 -9.58
C PRO A 66 -6.26 -1.80 -9.90
N GLU A 67 -7.52 -1.47 -10.22
CA GLU A 67 -7.94 -0.10 -10.50
C GLU A 67 -8.03 0.73 -9.21
N ALA A 68 -8.60 0.17 -8.15
CA ALA A 68 -8.61 0.82 -6.84
C ALA A 68 -7.18 0.96 -6.28
N ASP A 69 -6.33 -0.04 -6.46
CA ASP A 69 -4.92 0.01 -6.08
C ASP A 69 -4.15 1.08 -6.89
N LYS A 70 -4.44 1.21 -8.19
CA LYS A 70 -3.86 2.28 -9.01
C LYS A 70 -4.21 3.67 -8.50
N VAL A 71 -5.44 3.89 -8.01
CA VAL A 71 -5.84 5.15 -7.39
C VAL A 71 -4.99 5.48 -6.17
N TYR A 72 -4.65 4.47 -5.34
CA TYR A 72 -3.72 4.66 -4.23
C TYR A 72 -2.34 5.13 -4.72
N VAL A 73 -1.76 4.42 -5.70
CA VAL A 73 -0.42 4.69 -6.22
C VAL A 73 -0.33 6.08 -6.84
N ASP A 74 -1.28 6.43 -7.70
CA ASP A 74 -1.30 7.72 -8.39
C ASP A 74 -1.50 8.87 -7.39
N THR A 75 -2.41 8.70 -6.43
CA THR A 75 -2.64 9.71 -5.38
C THR A 75 -1.38 9.89 -4.54
N LEU A 76 -0.74 8.81 -4.11
CA LEU A 76 0.45 8.90 -3.28
C LEU A 76 1.60 9.60 -4.02
N LYS A 77 1.88 9.22 -5.28
CA LYS A 77 2.93 9.86 -6.12
C LYS A 77 2.66 11.35 -6.38
N LYS A 78 1.39 11.74 -6.46
CA LYS A 78 1.00 13.14 -6.63
C LYS A 78 1.27 13.97 -5.37
N GLU A 79 0.93 13.43 -4.20
CA GLU A 79 0.93 14.14 -2.92
C GLU A 79 2.29 14.10 -2.20
N LEU A 80 3.14 13.09 -2.47
CA LEU A 80 4.49 13.02 -1.93
C LEU A 80 5.38 14.13 -2.50
N ARG A 81 6.24 14.68 -1.63
CA ARG A 81 7.28 15.63 -2.02
C ARG A 81 8.23 14.97 -3.04
N LYS A 82 8.65 15.72 -4.06
CA LYS A 82 9.33 15.19 -5.25
C LYS A 82 10.72 14.62 -4.99
N ASP A 83 11.33 14.96 -3.86
CA ASP A 83 12.62 14.47 -3.40
C ASP A 83 12.55 13.06 -2.79
N ILE A 84 11.34 12.58 -2.41
CA ILE A 84 11.17 11.26 -1.81
C ILE A 84 11.15 10.19 -2.92
N PRO A 85 12.12 9.26 -2.96
CA PRO A 85 12.12 8.16 -3.92
C PRO A 85 10.91 7.23 -3.71
N VAL A 86 10.20 6.92 -4.80
CA VAL A 86 9.09 5.97 -4.81
C VAL A 86 9.44 4.78 -5.68
N HIS A 87 9.65 3.63 -5.03
CA HIS A 87 9.98 2.35 -5.65
C HIS A 87 8.70 1.57 -5.92
N VAL A 88 8.34 1.43 -7.19
CA VAL A 88 7.20 0.62 -7.62
C VAL A 88 7.73 -0.72 -8.11
N LEU A 89 7.36 -1.79 -7.40
CA LEU A 89 7.87 -3.13 -7.64
C LEU A 89 6.75 -4.02 -8.15
N ASP A 90 6.98 -4.72 -9.27
CA ASP A 90 6.04 -5.67 -9.89
C ASP A 90 5.95 -7.00 -9.12
N LYS A 91 5.68 -6.88 -7.82
CA LYS A 91 5.68 -7.93 -6.81
C LYS A 91 4.49 -7.73 -5.86
N ASP A 92 4.05 -8.78 -5.18
CA ASP A 92 3.14 -8.63 -4.05
C ASP A 92 3.96 -8.40 -2.77
N ILE A 93 3.31 -7.89 -1.72
CA ILE A 93 4.00 -7.51 -0.48
C ILE A 93 4.72 -8.68 0.21
N ASN A 94 4.30 -9.92 -0.02
CA ASN A 94 4.88 -11.11 0.59
C ASN A 94 5.97 -11.77 -0.28
N ASP A 95 6.23 -11.26 -1.49
CA ASP A 95 7.31 -11.78 -2.33
C ASP A 95 8.67 -11.52 -1.64
N PRO A 96 9.53 -12.54 -1.49
CA PRO A 96 10.83 -12.39 -0.83
C PRO A 96 11.73 -11.32 -1.45
N GLU A 97 11.65 -11.09 -2.77
CA GLU A 97 12.40 -10.03 -3.44
C GLU A 97 11.91 -8.64 -3.04
N PHE A 98 10.61 -8.45 -2.80
CA PHE A 98 10.08 -7.19 -2.29
C PHE A 98 10.65 -6.89 -0.91
N ALA A 99 10.61 -7.87 -0.01
CA ALA A 99 11.15 -7.76 1.34
C ALA A 99 12.66 -7.50 1.34
N MET A 100 13.41 -8.25 0.52
CA MET A 100 14.86 -8.09 0.40
C MET A 100 15.23 -6.70 -0.09
N LYS A 101 14.56 -6.20 -1.14
CA LYS A 101 14.85 -4.88 -1.70
C LYS A 101 14.61 -3.74 -0.69
N ALA A 102 13.53 -3.83 0.08
CA ALA A 102 13.23 -2.86 1.13
C ALA A 102 14.28 -2.91 2.26
N ALA A 103 14.68 -4.11 2.69
CA ALA A 103 15.68 -4.30 3.74
C ALA A 103 17.07 -3.79 3.34
N GLU A 104 17.53 -4.11 2.12
CA GLU A 104 18.79 -3.62 1.56
C GLU A 104 18.84 -2.08 1.56
N ARG A 105 17.80 -1.43 1.04
CA ARG A 105 17.71 0.03 1.01
C ARG A 105 17.70 0.65 2.40
N LEU A 106 17.00 0.04 3.35
CA LEU A 106 17.04 0.49 4.74
C LEU A 106 18.46 0.44 5.32
N ILE A 107 19.19 -0.67 5.11
CA ILE A 107 20.57 -0.81 5.60
C ILE A 107 21.48 0.25 4.98
N GLU A 108 21.35 0.51 3.68
CA GLU A 108 22.12 1.54 2.98
C GLU A 108 21.82 2.95 3.49
N ILE A 109 20.57 3.23 3.86
CA ILE A 109 20.17 4.51 4.46
C ILE A 109 20.77 4.67 5.86
N ILE A 110 20.76 3.62 6.68
CA ILE A 110 21.25 3.66 8.07
C ILE A 110 22.78 3.79 8.14
N LYS A 111 23.50 3.20 7.19
CA LYS A 111 24.97 3.20 7.18
C LYS A 111 25.60 4.50 6.65
N LYS A 112 24.79 5.41 6.13
CA LYS A 112 25.24 6.75 5.69
C LYS A 112 25.27 7.71 6.86
#